data_AF-A0AAV6R616-F1
#
_entry.id   AF-A0AAV6R616-F1
#
_cell.length_a   1.000
_cell.length_b   1.000
_cell.length_c   1.000
_cell.angle_alpha   90.00
_cell.angle_beta   90.00
_cell.angle_gamma   90.00
#
_symmetry.space_group_name_H-M   'P 1'
#
loop_
_entity.id
_entity.type
_entity.pdbx_description
1 polymer ?
#
loop_
_entity_poly.entity_id
_entity_poly.type
_entity_poly.pdbx_seq_one_letter_code
_entity_poly.pdbx_strand_id
1 'polypeptide(L)'
;MFDQSDTEVDGEVFEEIVKESPGTFKVMLSKEELDASLSSSSCSAAMPHYFEAKALIEKILTTKPGGEKIMQEYAKTKSLKDATRRQMINILTAEMTQTHGAEERGVSVSKSPKIGGPSRVQPRPFTADKVLSDEDVEAAIAVLKHSADEDTIREKMKATFIYHQSMVNNEKRAGDVFSVFPRLLDTPGLLSC
;
A
#
# COMPACT_ATOMS: atom_id res chain seq x y z
N MET A 1 -25.46 -6.44 1.32
CA MET A 1 -24.33 -7.33 1.02
C MET A 1 -23.50 -7.34 2.27
N PHE A 2 -23.69 -8.35 3.11
CA PHE A 2 -22.97 -8.50 4.38
C PHE A 2 -21.87 -9.53 4.15
N ASP A 3 -20.68 -9.23 4.67
CA ASP A 3 -19.50 -10.08 4.59
C ASP A 3 -19.76 -11.33 5.44
N GLN A 4 -19.74 -12.52 4.81
CA GLN A 4 -20.10 -13.82 5.41
C GLN A 4 -18.95 -14.41 6.26
N SER A 5 -18.02 -13.58 6.69
CA SER A 5 -16.81 -14.02 7.37
C SER A 5 -17.05 -14.36 8.85
N ASP A 6 -18.13 -13.86 9.49
CA ASP A 6 -18.48 -14.07 10.92
C ASP A 6 -17.26 -13.99 11.88
N THR A 7 -16.20 -13.27 11.48
CA THR A 7 -15.04 -12.99 12.32
C THR A 7 -15.36 -11.75 13.13
N GLU A 8 -16.09 -11.93 14.23
CA GLU A 8 -16.24 -10.88 15.23
C GLU A 8 -14.93 -10.79 16.03
N VAL A 9 -14.32 -9.60 16.05
CA VAL A 9 -13.21 -9.33 16.97
C VAL A 9 -13.82 -9.34 18.37
N ASP A 10 -13.42 -10.29 19.21
CA ASP A 10 -13.90 -10.37 20.60
C ASP A 10 -13.57 -9.05 21.32
N GLY A 11 -14.61 -8.25 21.53
CA GLY A 11 -14.50 -6.92 22.11
C GLY A 11 -13.99 -6.97 23.55
N GLU A 12 -14.25 -8.05 24.29
CA GLU A 12 -13.79 -8.21 25.66
C GLU A 12 -12.27 -8.48 25.69
N VAL A 13 -11.78 -9.32 24.78
CA VAL A 13 -10.34 -9.58 24.60
C VAL A 13 -9.60 -8.30 24.21
N PHE A 14 -10.15 -7.54 23.26
CA PHE A 14 -9.53 -6.30 22.80
C PHE A 14 -9.52 -5.22 23.88
N GLU A 15 -10.63 -5.06 24.61
CA GLU A 15 -10.74 -4.12 25.73
C GLU A 15 -9.81 -4.49 26.90
N GLU A 16 -9.60 -5.77 27.18
CA GLU A 16 -8.64 -6.25 28.18
C GLU A 16 -7.20 -5.88 27.79
N ILE A 17 -6.79 -6.16 26.54
CA ILE A 17 -5.45 -5.86 26.00
C ILE A 17 -5.17 -4.35 26.00
N VAL A 18 -6.17 -3.54 25.65
CA VAL A 18 -6.06 -2.07 25.61
C VAL A 18 -6.11 -1.45 27.02
N LYS A 19 -6.88 -2.02 27.96
CA LYS A 19 -6.92 -1.53 29.36
C LYS A 19 -5.63 -1.81 30.12
N GLU A 20 -5.00 -2.96 29.88
CA GLU A 20 -3.79 -3.37 30.61
C GLU A 20 -2.53 -2.66 30.09
N SER A 21 -2.58 -2.08 28.88
CA SER A 21 -1.52 -1.26 28.31
C SER A 21 -1.79 0.23 28.58
N PRO A 22 -0.93 0.98 29.32
CA PRO A 22 -1.07 2.42 29.47
C PRO A 22 -0.66 3.12 28.18
N GLY A 23 -1.55 3.08 27.18
CA GLY A 23 -1.23 3.55 25.85
C GLY A 23 -2.45 3.49 24.95
N THR A 24 -3.41 4.38 25.17
CA THR A 24 -4.11 4.98 24.02
C THR A 24 -3.04 5.29 22.99
N PHE A 25 -3.17 4.75 21.77
CA PHE A 25 -2.40 5.21 20.62
C PHE A 25 -2.84 6.65 20.34
N LYS A 26 -2.35 7.57 21.16
CA LYS A 26 -2.62 8.99 21.09
C LYS A 26 -1.73 9.48 19.97
N VAL A 27 -2.26 9.45 18.75
CA VAL A 27 -1.74 10.32 17.69
C VAL A 27 -1.92 11.73 18.23
N MET A 28 -0.88 12.28 18.85
CA MET A 28 -0.84 13.67 19.26
C MET A 28 -0.73 14.51 17.98
N LEU A 29 -1.85 14.70 17.28
CA LEU A 29 -2.04 15.92 16.53
C LEU A 29 -2.39 16.98 17.57
N SER A 30 -1.35 17.66 18.06
CA SER A 30 -1.45 18.81 18.94
C SER A 30 -2.47 19.79 18.38
N LYS A 31 -3.62 19.92 19.05
CA LYS A 31 -4.73 20.78 18.64
C LYS A 31 -4.59 22.23 19.15
N GLU A 32 -3.41 22.63 19.64
CA GLU A 32 -3.15 23.98 20.15
C GLU A 32 -1.89 24.63 19.56
N GLU A 33 -1.66 24.43 18.26
CA GLU A 33 -0.88 25.41 17.48
C GLU A 33 -1.58 25.68 16.13
N LEU A 34 -2.90 25.85 16.17
CA LEU A 34 -3.70 26.18 15.00
C LEU A 34 -3.83 27.70 14.73
N ASP A 35 -3.25 28.56 15.57
CA ASP A 35 -3.42 30.02 15.45
C ASP A 35 -2.14 30.87 15.37
N ALA A 36 -0.93 30.28 15.26
CA ALA A 36 0.32 31.07 15.21
C ALA A 36 1.30 30.74 14.06
N SER A 37 1.05 29.70 13.26
CA SER A 37 1.99 29.27 12.19
C SER A 37 1.48 29.43 10.76
N LEU A 38 0.33 30.10 10.55
CA LEU A 38 -0.09 30.56 9.21
C LEU A 38 0.59 31.86 8.76
N SER A 39 1.54 32.39 9.53
CA SER A 39 2.47 33.40 9.05
C SER A 39 3.92 32.92 9.21
N SER A 40 4.56 32.63 8.08
CA SER A 40 6.02 32.49 7.93
C SER A 40 6.65 31.16 8.36
N SER A 41 6.42 30.10 7.60
CA SER A 41 7.51 29.16 7.27
C SER A 41 7.44 28.75 5.81
N SER A 42 8.06 29.59 4.98
CA SER A 42 8.54 29.22 3.65
C SER A 42 9.57 28.10 3.85
N CYS A 43 9.12 26.84 3.81
CA CYS A 43 9.99 25.68 3.67
C CYS A 43 10.54 25.65 2.23
N SER A 44 11.56 26.47 1.97
CA SER A 44 12.18 26.64 0.65
C SER A 44 13.09 25.46 0.22
N ALA A 45 13.04 24.32 0.90
CA ALA A 45 13.98 23.21 0.67
C ALA A 45 13.36 21.91 0.12
N ALA A 46 12.04 21.85 -0.11
CA ALA A 46 11.37 20.67 -0.68
C ALA A 46 10.68 20.98 -2.03
N MET A 47 11.38 21.59 -3.00
CA MET A 47 10.74 22.00 -4.27
C MET A 47 11.52 21.83 -5.59
N PRO A 48 12.67 21.13 -5.73
CA PRO A 48 13.24 20.96 -7.06
C PRO A 48 12.36 20.06 -7.94
N HIS A 49 11.93 18.91 -7.41
CA HIS A 49 11.22 17.91 -8.21
C HIS A 49 9.76 18.26 -8.51
N TYR A 50 9.07 19.01 -7.64
CA TYR A 50 7.69 19.44 -7.91
C TYR A 50 7.63 20.51 -9.01
N PHE A 51 8.56 21.48 -8.99
CA PHE A 51 8.62 22.51 -10.03
C PHE A 51 9.01 21.91 -11.38
N GLU A 52 9.95 20.95 -11.37
CA GLU A 52 10.36 20.19 -12.54
C GLU A 52 9.22 19.32 -13.11
N ALA A 53 8.53 18.55 -12.25
CA ALA A 53 7.40 17.73 -12.66
C ALA A 53 6.26 18.59 -13.23
N LYS A 54 5.97 19.74 -12.61
CA LYS A 54 4.94 20.67 -13.09
C LYS A 54 5.28 21.22 -14.48
N ALA A 55 6.51 21.66 -14.69
CA ALA A 55 6.97 22.17 -15.99
C ALA A 55 6.92 21.08 -17.08
N LEU A 56 7.28 19.83 -16.73
CA LEU A 56 7.20 18.70 -17.64
C LEU A 56 5.75 18.39 -18.04
N ILE A 57 4.83 18.33 -17.06
CA ILE A 57 3.41 18.07 -17.32
C ILE A 57 2.81 19.19 -18.19
N GLU A 58 3.12 20.45 -17.90
CA GLU A 58 2.66 21.59 -18.69
C GLU A 58 3.18 21.54 -20.13
N LYS A 59 4.46 21.18 -20.32
CA LYS A 59 5.05 20.98 -21.64
C LYS A 59 4.35 19.85 -22.42
N ILE A 60 4.08 18.72 -21.79
CA ILE A 60 3.41 17.57 -22.45
C ILE A 60 1.97 17.94 -22.84
N LEU A 61 1.22 18.57 -21.92
CA LEU A 61 -0.18 18.94 -22.17
C LEU A 61 -0.36 20.07 -23.18
N THR A 62 0.65 20.92 -23.38
CA THR A 62 0.62 21.94 -24.45
C THR A 62 1.05 21.40 -25.81
N THR A 63 1.78 20.28 -25.84
CA THR A 63 2.30 19.68 -27.08
C THR A 63 1.39 18.59 -27.64
N LYS A 64 0.64 17.88 -26.78
CA LYS A 64 -0.17 16.72 -27.18
C LYS A 64 -1.65 17.07 -27.32
N PRO A 65 -2.34 16.52 -28.34
CA PRO A 65 -3.74 16.82 -28.59
C PRO A 65 -4.63 16.41 -27.43
N GLY A 66 -5.55 17.29 -27.04
CA GLY A 66 -6.48 17.05 -25.94
C GLY A 66 -5.97 17.52 -24.59
N GLY A 67 -4.71 17.95 -24.51
CA GLY A 67 -4.16 18.61 -23.33
C GLY A 67 -4.75 20.01 -23.10
N GLU A 68 -5.20 20.70 -24.15
CA GLU A 68 -5.81 22.04 -24.07
C GLU A 68 -7.09 22.01 -23.23
N LYS A 69 -7.92 20.98 -23.43
CA LYS A 69 -9.16 20.78 -22.66
C LYS A 69 -8.88 20.59 -21.18
N ILE A 70 -7.82 19.84 -20.86
CA ILE A 70 -7.39 19.58 -19.47
C ILE A 70 -6.91 20.88 -18.83
N MET A 71 -6.04 21.62 -19.51
CA MET A 71 -5.52 22.90 -19.04
C MET A 71 -6.64 23.93 -18.83
N GLN A 72 -7.60 24.01 -19.75
CA GLN A 72 -8.74 24.91 -19.66
C GLN A 72 -9.66 24.56 -18.48
N GLU A 73 -9.98 23.28 -18.29
CA GLU A 73 -10.84 22.83 -17.20
C GLU A 73 -10.21 23.10 -15.82
N TYR A 74 -8.90 22.83 -15.70
CA TYR A 74 -8.16 23.11 -14.48
C TYR A 74 -8.04 24.61 -14.21
N ALA A 75 -7.79 25.42 -15.25
CA ALA A 75 -7.76 26.88 -15.10
C ALA A 75 -9.11 27.43 -14.60
N LYS A 76 -10.23 26.87 -15.07
CA LYS A 76 -11.58 27.29 -14.73
C LYS A 76 -12.03 26.84 -13.34
N THR A 77 -11.78 25.58 -12.98
CA THR A 77 -12.39 24.95 -11.79
C THR A 77 -11.41 24.66 -10.67
N LYS A 78 -10.09 24.81 -10.92
CA LYS A 78 -9.01 24.36 -10.03
C LYS A 78 -9.12 22.89 -9.63
N SER A 79 -9.80 22.11 -10.46
CA SER A 79 -10.07 20.69 -10.29
C SER A 79 -10.21 20.04 -11.67
N LEU A 80 -10.21 18.72 -11.72
CA LEU A 80 -10.43 17.95 -12.95
C LEU A 80 -11.57 16.96 -12.71
N LYS A 81 -12.55 16.95 -13.60
CA LYS A 81 -13.53 15.86 -13.66
C LYS A 81 -12.82 14.56 -13.95
N ASP A 82 -13.41 13.49 -13.47
CA ASP A 82 -12.82 12.16 -13.57
C ASP A 82 -12.48 11.76 -15.03
N ALA A 83 -13.34 12.06 -15.99
CA ALA A 83 -13.07 11.84 -17.41
C ALA A 83 -11.82 12.60 -17.90
N THR A 84 -11.70 13.89 -17.53
CA THR A 84 -10.58 14.76 -17.90
C THR A 84 -9.28 14.35 -17.21
N ARG A 85 -9.36 13.89 -15.95
CA ARG A 85 -8.24 13.31 -15.20
C ARG A 85 -7.73 12.03 -15.86
N ARG A 86 -8.62 11.11 -16.28
CA ARG A 86 -8.23 9.90 -17.04
C ARG A 86 -7.58 10.27 -18.37
N GLN A 87 -8.11 11.27 -19.07
CA GLN A 87 -7.52 11.75 -20.31
C GLN A 87 -6.10 12.28 -20.10
N MET A 88 -5.86 13.04 -19.00
CA MET A 88 -4.52 13.50 -18.63
C MET A 88 -3.55 12.35 -18.41
N ILE A 89 -3.95 11.34 -17.64
CA ILE A 89 -3.13 10.15 -17.38
C ILE A 89 -2.80 9.42 -18.70
N ASN A 90 -3.78 9.25 -19.59
CA ASN A 90 -3.55 8.58 -20.87
C ASN A 90 -2.53 9.33 -21.75
N ILE A 91 -2.58 10.66 -21.79
CA ILE A 91 -1.62 11.48 -22.54
C ILE A 91 -0.20 11.32 -21.94
N LEU A 92 -0.08 11.39 -20.62
CA LEU A 92 1.22 11.24 -19.93
C LEU A 92 1.81 9.84 -20.14
N THR A 93 0.99 8.78 -20.01
CA THR A 93 1.42 7.40 -20.25
C THR A 93 1.84 7.17 -21.71
N ALA A 94 1.10 7.74 -22.66
CA ALA A 94 1.47 7.67 -24.08
C ALA A 94 2.82 8.35 -24.35
N GLU A 95 3.10 9.48 -23.71
CA GLU A 95 4.40 10.14 -23.82
C GLU A 95 5.54 9.28 -23.25
N MET A 96 5.37 8.77 -22.02
CA MET A 96 6.40 7.94 -21.37
C MET A 96 6.71 6.65 -22.16
N THR A 97 5.69 6.02 -22.75
CA THR A 97 5.88 4.83 -23.59
C THR A 97 6.46 5.15 -24.96
N GLN A 98 6.20 6.34 -25.51
CA GLN A 98 6.80 6.79 -26.76
C GLN A 98 8.29 7.16 -26.61
N THR A 99 8.67 7.80 -25.50
CA THR A 99 10.06 8.21 -25.25
C THR A 99 10.96 7.04 -24.87
N HIS A 100 10.46 6.06 -24.11
CA HIS A 100 11.25 4.89 -23.68
C HIS A 100 11.02 3.64 -24.55
N GLY A 101 9.99 3.60 -25.39
CA GLY A 101 9.70 2.48 -26.28
C GLY A 101 10.52 2.43 -27.56
N ALA A 102 11.38 3.42 -27.82
CA ALA A 102 12.27 3.46 -28.99
C ALA A 102 13.65 2.82 -28.74
N GLU A 103 14.02 2.53 -27.48
CA GLU A 103 15.32 1.92 -27.14
C GLU A 103 15.29 0.39 -27.10
N GLU A 104 14.11 -0.24 -27.20
CA GLU A 104 13.96 -1.70 -27.33
C GLU A 104 13.31 -2.12 -28.65
N ARG A 105 13.98 -1.90 -29.78
CA ARG A 105 13.80 -2.75 -30.97
C ARG A 105 15.12 -2.95 -31.69
N GLY A 106 15.83 -4.01 -31.31
CA GLY A 106 17.09 -4.34 -31.95
C GLY A 106 17.61 -5.76 -31.82
N VAL A 107 16.81 -6.78 -31.46
CA VAL A 107 17.18 -8.19 -31.71
C VAL A 107 15.95 -9.02 -32.02
N SER A 108 15.78 -9.33 -33.29
CA SER A 108 15.09 -10.54 -33.76
C SER A 108 15.99 -11.74 -33.41
N VAL A 109 15.67 -12.45 -32.33
CA VAL A 109 16.18 -13.80 -32.07
C VAL A 109 15.04 -14.75 -31.80
N SER A 110 15.14 -15.85 -32.52
CA SER A 110 14.35 -17.07 -32.53
C SER A 110 14.02 -17.66 -31.15
N LYS A 111 12.77 -18.13 -31.02
CA LYS A 111 12.28 -19.27 -30.23
C LYS A 111 13.18 -19.84 -29.12
N SER A 112 12.76 -19.65 -27.86
CA SER A 112 12.64 -20.70 -26.84
C SER A 112 11.96 -20.15 -25.57
N PRO A 113 10.79 -20.67 -25.12
CA PRO A 113 10.17 -20.23 -23.86
C PRO A 113 10.60 -21.06 -22.63
N LYS A 114 10.62 -20.40 -21.45
CA LYS A 114 10.75 -20.88 -20.04
C LYS A 114 12.19 -20.67 -19.51
N ILE A 115 12.42 -19.91 -18.43
CA ILE A 115 11.88 -20.04 -17.08
C ILE A 115 11.75 -18.64 -16.44
N GLY A 116 10.53 -18.20 -16.22
CA GLY A 116 10.19 -17.02 -15.43
C GLY A 116 9.64 -17.43 -14.06
N GLY A 117 9.52 -16.47 -13.14
CA GLY A 117 8.77 -16.59 -11.88
C GLY A 117 7.30 -16.99 -12.11
N PRO A 118 6.40 -16.90 -11.11
CA PRO A 118 5.02 -17.36 -11.22
C PRO A 118 4.25 -16.53 -12.27
N SER A 119 4.43 -16.96 -13.52
CA SER A 119 3.76 -16.50 -14.72
C SER A 119 2.34 -17.05 -14.68
N ARG A 120 1.37 -16.27 -15.16
CA ARG A 120 0.03 -16.73 -15.52
C ARG A 120 0.12 -17.77 -16.65
N VAL A 121 0.57 -18.96 -16.30
CA VAL A 121 0.31 -20.16 -17.07
C VAL A 121 -1.18 -20.40 -16.87
N GLN A 122 -1.94 -20.45 -17.96
CA GLN A 122 -3.30 -20.98 -17.96
C GLN A 122 -3.37 -22.16 -16.99
N PRO A 123 -4.37 -22.20 -16.09
CA PRO A 123 -4.54 -23.39 -15.30
C PRO A 123 -4.57 -24.55 -16.29
N ARG A 124 -3.82 -25.62 -15.98
CA ARG A 124 -4.13 -26.96 -16.48
C ARG A 124 -5.65 -27.10 -16.45
N PRO A 125 -6.31 -27.90 -17.32
CA PRO A 125 -7.65 -28.36 -16.99
C PRO A 125 -7.57 -28.82 -15.54
N PHE A 126 -8.17 -28.05 -14.64
CA PHE A 126 -8.19 -28.37 -13.24
C PHE A 126 -9.14 -29.54 -13.27
N THR A 127 -8.59 -30.75 -13.39
CA THR A 127 -9.36 -31.93 -13.06
C THR A 127 -9.56 -31.76 -11.57
N ALA A 128 -10.63 -31.04 -11.22
CA ALA A 128 -11.22 -31.03 -9.89
C ALA A 128 -11.79 -32.42 -9.68
N ASP A 129 -10.93 -33.44 -9.66
CA ASP A 129 -11.32 -34.81 -9.39
C ASP A 129 -10.97 -35.09 -7.94
N LYS A 130 -11.61 -34.28 -7.09
CA LYS A 130 -11.85 -34.39 -5.65
C LYS A 130 -12.41 -33.04 -5.22
N VAL A 131 -13.68 -32.82 -5.54
CA VAL A 131 -14.49 -31.94 -4.68
C VAL A 131 -14.40 -32.57 -3.30
N LEU A 132 -13.78 -31.88 -2.34
CA LEU A 132 -13.71 -32.35 -0.96
C LEU A 132 -15.14 -32.61 -0.48
N SER A 133 -15.38 -33.74 0.15
CA SER A 133 -16.71 -34.01 0.68
C SER A 133 -17.00 -33.05 1.83
N ASP A 134 -18.28 -32.77 2.09
CA ASP A 134 -18.68 -31.90 3.22
C ASP A 134 -18.12 -32.43 4.54
N GLU A 135 -17.99 -33.76 4.68
CA GLU A 135 -17.35 -34.44 5.81
C GLU A 135 -15.85 -34.11 5.92
N ASP A 136 -15.10 -34.15 4.81
CA ASP A 136 -13.67 -33.80 4.82
C ASP A 136 -13.45 -32.32 5.20
N VAL A 137 -14.36 -31.45 4.75
CA VAL A 137 -14.34 -30.02 5.07
C VAL A 137 -14.65 -29.81 6.55
N GLU A 138 -15.68 -30.47 7.09
CA GLU A 138 -16.05 -30.41 8.50
C GLU A 138 -14.93 -30.95 9.41
N ALA A 139 -14.33 -32.09 9.05
CA ALA A 139 -13.21 -32.68 9.79
C ALA A 139 -11.98 -31.76 9.78
N ALA A 140 -11.66 -31.13 8.64
CA ALA A 140 -10.57 -30.17 8.56
C ALA A 140 -10.85 -28.93 9.43
N ILE A 141 -12.08 -28.41 9.44
CA ILE A 141 -12.49 -27.29 10.30
C ILE A 141 -12.41 -27.68 11.78
N ALA A 142 -12.86 -28.89 12.16
CA ALA A 142 -12.77 -29.38 13.52
C ALA A 142 -11.30 -29.50 13.99
N VAL A 143 -10.42 -30.05 13.14
CA VAL A 143 -8.99 -30.10 13.43
C VAL A 143 -8.42 -28.70 13.62
N LEU A 144 -8.77 -27.73 12.77
CA LEU A 144 -8.30 -26.35 12.92
C LEU A 144 -8.81 -25.71 14.22
N LYS A 145 -10.10 -25.87 14.53
CA LYS A 145 -10.72 -25.36 15.77
C LYS A 145 -10.12 -25.99 17.04
N HIS A 146 -9.72 -27.26 17.00
CA HIS A 146 -9.12 -27.95 18.14
C HIS A 146 -7.57 -27.91 18.14
N SER A 147 -6.94 -27.43 17.07
CA SER A 147 -5.47 -27.37 16.96
C SER A 147 -4.83 -26.29 17.82
N ALA A 148 -5.61 -25.28 18.21
CA ALA A 148 -5.18 -24.23 19.13
C ALA A 148 -6.28 -24.02 20.16
N ASP A 149 -5.95 -24.28 21.42
CA ASP A 149 -6.83 -23.98 22.54
C ASP A 149 -7.05 -22.46 22.65
N GLU A 150 -8.27 -22.03 23.01
CA GLU A 150 -8.63 -20.61 23.07
C GLU A 150 -7.71 -19.80 24.00
N ASP A 151 -7.25 -20.40 25.10
CA ASP A 151 -6.30 -19.74 25.99
C ASP A 151 -4.93 -19.60 25.31
N THR A 152 -4.52 -20.60 24.52
CA THR A 152 -3.30 -20.54 23.70
C THR A 152 -3.41 -19.48 22.60
N ILE A 153 -4.59 -19.32 21.98
CA ILE A 153 -4.85 -18.27 21.00
C ILE A 153 -4.74 -16.90 21.67
N ARG A 154 -5.43 -16.70 22.80
CA ARG A 154 -5.41 -15.46 23.58
C ARG A 154 -4.01 -15.10 24.05
N GLU A 155 -3.25 -16.07 24.56
CA GLU A 155 -1.87 -15.86 25.01
C GLU A 155 -0.97 -15.48 23.84
N LYS A 156 -1.08 -16.14 22.69
CA LYS A 156 -0.32 -15.78 21.48
C LYS A 156 -0.69 -14.41 20.94
N MET A 157 -1.98 -14.04 20.99
CA MET A 157 -2.45 -12.71 20.59
C MET A 157 -1.84 -11.64 21.51
N LYS A 158 -1.89 -11.84 22.83
CA LYS A 158 -1.25 -10.96 23.82
C LYS A 158 0.25 -10.85 23.60
N ALA A 159 0.94 -11.98 23.48
CA ALA A 159 2.39 -12.03 23.30
C ALA A 159 2.85 -11.29 22.02
N THR A 160 2.13 -11.49 20.90
CA THR A 160 2.45 -10.83 19.62
C THR A 160 2.22 -9.33 19.69
N PHE A 161 1.11 -8.90 20.30
CA PHE A 161 0.81 -7.48 20.49
C PHE A 161 1.89 -6.79 21.34
N ILE A 162 2.22 -7.37 22.50
CA ILE A 162 3.25 -6.82 23.39
C ILE A 162 4.62 -6.78 22.72
N TYR A 163 5.00 -7.85 22.00
CA TYR A 163 6.25 -7.90 21.26
C TYR A 163 6.34 -6.75 20.24
N HIS A 164 5.32 -6.58 19.39
CA HIS A 164 5.28 -5.49 18.41
C HIS A 164 5.27 -4.10 19.09
N GLN A 165 4.48 -3.95 20.15
CA GLN A 165 4.38 -2.69 20.88
C GLN A 165 5.73 -2.28 21.48
N SER A 166 6.45 -3.23 22.08
CA SER A 166 7.76 -3.00 22.67
C SER A 166 8.83 -2.70 21.62
N MET A 167 8.72 -3.27 20.41
CA MET A 167 9.67 -3.05 19.33
C MET A 167 9.54 -1.65 18.74
N VAL A 168 8.35 -1.05 18.73
CA VAL A 168 8.12 0.27 18.12
C VAL A 168 8.27 1.41 19.14
N ASN A 169 7.78 1.22 20.37
CA ASN A 169 7.69 2.31 21.35
C ASN A 169 8.85 2.37 22.36
N ASN A 170 9.72 1.37 22.39
CA ASN A 170 10.88 1.39 23.28
C ASN A 170 12.02 2.16 22.63
N GLU A 171 12.26 3.40 23.05
CA GLU A 171 13.30 4.27 22.50
C GLU A 171 14.68 3.60 22.41
N LYS A 172 15.02 2.72 23.35
CA LYS A 172 16.32 2.02 23.39
C LYS A 172 16.40 0.81 22.46
N ARG A 173 15.25 0.24 22.05
CA ARG A 173 15.17 -0.97 21.22
C ARG A 173 14.51 -0.72 19.87
N ALA A 174 13.95 0.45 19.63
CA ALA A 174 13.25 0.79 18.39
C ALA A 174 14.17 0.67 17.17
N GLY A 175 15.48 0.92 17.33
CA GLY A 175 16.47 0.69 16.28
C GLY A 175 16.61 -0.78 15.85
N ASP A 176 16.28 -1.75 16.72
CA ASP A 176 16.36 -3.17 16.42
C ASP A 176 15.38 -3.57 15.31
N VAL A 177 14.32 -2.77 15.07
CA VAL A 177 13.32 -3.02 14.02
C VAL A 177 13.95 -3.14 12.63
N PHE A 178 15.00 -2.36 12.36
CA PHE A 178 15.69 -2.39 11.07
C PHE A 178 16.62 -3.59 10.93
N SER A 179 17.04 -4.20 12.04
CA SER A 179 17.78 -5.46 12.04
C SER A 179 16.85 -6.66 11.82
N VAL A 180 15.64 -6.61 12.40
CA VAL A 180 14.62 -7.66 12.23
C VAL A 180 13.95 -7.56 10.84
N PHE A 181 13.74 -6.35 10.34
CA PHE A 181 13.08 -6.07 9.06
C PHE A 181 13.96 -5.21 8.13
N PRO A 182 15.02 -5.79 7.54
CA PRO A 182 15.99 -5.04 6.74
C PRO A 182 15.38 -4.38 5.49
N ARG A 183 14.28 -4.93 4.95
CA ARG A 183 13.57 -4.36 3.79
C ARG A 183 12.95 -2.99 4.05
N LEU A 184 12.81 -2.57 5.30
CA LEU A 184 12.38 -1.20 5.62
C LEU A 184 13.40 -0.18 5.10
N LEU A 185 14.67 -0.55 4.99
CA LEU A 185 15.73 0.30 4.42
C LEU A 185 15.61 0.46 2.90
N ASP A 186 14.94 -0.48 2.21
CA ASP A 186 14.75 -0.43 0.77
C ASP A 186 13.64 0.56 0.35
N THR A 187 12.86 1.10 1.30
CA THR A 187 11.71 1.97 1.02
C THR A 187 12.13 3.44 1.07
N PRO A 188 12.33 4.11 -0.08
CA PRO A 188 12.73 5.51 -0.09
C PRO A 188 11.66 6.40 0.55
N GLY A 189 12.09 7.34 1.40
CA GLY A 189 11.20 8.26 2.13
C GLY A 189 10.61 7.70 3.44
N LEU A 190 10.86 6.44 3.79
CA LEU A 190 10.43 5.86 5.07
C LEU A 190 11.31 6.28 6.25
N LEU A 191 12.58 6.58 6.00
CA LEU A 191 13.53 7.13 6.96
C LEU A 191 13.96 8.51 6.46
N SER A 192 13.68 9.56 7.23
CA SER A 192 14.18 10.90 6.96
C SER A 192 15.62 11.00 7.45
N CYS A 193 16.56 11.19 6.53
CA CYS A 193 17.95 11.57 6.82
C CYS A 193 18.02 12.97 7.43
#